data_AF-A0A7G2U568-F1
#
_entry.id   AF-A0A7G2U568-F1
#
_cell.length_a   1.000
_cell.length_b   1.000
_cell.length_c   1.000
_cell.angle_alpha   90.00
_cell.angle_beta   90.00
_cell.angle_gamma   90.00
#
_symmetry.space_group_name_H-M   'P 1'
#
loop_
_entity.id
_entity.type
_entity.pdbx_description
1 polymer ?
#
loop_
_entity_poly.entity_id
_entity_poly.type
_entity_poly.pdbx_seq_one_letter_code
_entity_poly.pdbx_strand_id
1 'polypeptide(L)' 'MLRTIRLGSCVSVQGIFEGQLPDGRVQVRVGNQIFVGQPISTVQAAA' A
#
# COMPACT_ATOMS: atom_id res chain seq x y z
N MET A 1 -4.06 -10.70 2.62
CA MET A 1 -2.85 -10.47 1.80
C MET A 1 -2.20 -9.17 2.25
N LEU A 2 -0.90 -9.18 2.50
CA LEU A 2 -0.17 -7.96 2.84
C LEU A 2 0.11 -7.15 1.57
N ARG A 3 0.00 -5.84 1.68
CA ARG A 3 0.42 -4.88 0.65
C ARG A 3 1.29 -3.79 1.27
N THR A 4 2.25 -3.34 0.50
CA THR A 4 3.06 -2.18 0.84
C THR A 4 2.54 -0.96 0.09
N ILE A 5 2.29 0.11 0.83
CA ILE A 5 1.91 1.41 0.29
C ILE A 5 2.99 2.44 0.59
N ARG A 6 3.13 3.41 -0.29
CA ARG A 6 3.92 4.61 -0.08
C ARG A 6 3.05 5.69 0.55
N LEU A 7 3.46 6.19 1.71
CA LEU A 7 2.78 7.29 2.42
C LEU A 7 3.37 8.66 2.11
N GLY A 8 4.63 8.71 1.69
CA GLY A 8 5.31 9.97 1.38
C GLY A 8 6.56 9.75 0.53
N SER A 9 7.38 10.79 0.39
CA SER A 9 8.60 10.77 -0.44
C SER A 9 9.54 9.61 -0.07
N CYS A 10 9.72 9.37 1.23
CA CYS A 10 10.70 8.41 1.77
C CYS A 10 10.08 7.37 2.73
N VAL A 11 8.76 7.33 2.87
CA VAL A 11 8.08 6.44 3.84
C VAL A 11 7.19 5.45 3.11
N SER A 12 7.41 4.17 3.40
CA SER A 12 6.56 3.06 2.97
C SER A 12 6.11 2.25 4.19
N VAL A 13 4.90 1.70 4.10
CA VAL A 13 4.27 0.94 5.19
C VAL A 13 3.65 -0.31 4.60
N GLN A 14 3.90 -1.45 5.25
CA GLN A 14 3.31 -2.74 4.90
C GLN A 14 2.17 -3.06 5.86
N GLY A 15 1.03 -3.48 5.32
CA GLY A 15 -0.14 -3.84 6.12
C GLY A 15 -1.11 -4.76 5.38
N ILE A 16 -2.20 -5.12 6.05
CA ILE A 16 -3.25 -5.98 5.49
C ILE A 16 -4.07 -5.15 4.51
N PHE A 17 -4.23 -5.63 3.28
CA PHE A 17 -5.08 -4.95 2.30
C PHE A 17 -6.55 -4.96 2.74
N GLU A 18 -7.15 -3.77 2.80
CA GLU A 18 -8.56 -3.59 3.16
C GLU A 18 -9.40 -3.20 1.94
N GLY A 19 -8.81 -2.47 0.99
CA GLY A 19 -9.55 -2.03 -0.19
C GLY A 19 -8.76 -1.07 -1.08
N GLN A 20 -9.35 -0.74 -2.22
CA GLN A 20 -8.85 0.25 -3.15
C GLN A 20 -9.84 1.41 -3.27
N LEU A 21 -9.33 2.62 -3.27
CA LEU A 21 -10.13 3.83 -3.43
C LEU A 21 -10.32 4.12 -4.93
N PRO A 22 -11.37 4.88 -5.30
CA PRO A 22 -11.64 5.25 -6.70
C PRO A 22 -10.53 6.07 -7.37
N ASP A 23 -9.66 6.69 -6.57
CA ASP A 23 -8.51 7.48 -7.03
C ASP A 23 -7.25 6.65 -7.32
N GLY A 24 -7.33 5.32 -7.16
CA GLY A 24 -6.22 4.39 -7.37
C GLY A 24 -5.32 4.19 -6.15
N ARG A 25 -5.54 4.90 -5.03
CA ARG A 25 -4.85 4.63 -3.76
C ARG A 25 -5.40 3.37 -3.10
N VAL A 26 -4.62 2.81 -2.20
CA VAL A 26 -4.92 1.57 -1.49
C VAL A 26 -4.97 1.82 0.00
N GLN A 27 -5.94 1.19 0.66
CA GLN A 27 -6.02 1.11 2.12
C GLN A 27 -5.33 -0.16 2.62
N VAL A 28 -4.44 0.02 3.59
CA VAL A 28 -3.86 -1.07 4.36
C VAL A 28 -4.04 -0.85 5.85
N ARG A 29 -4.33 -1.92 6.60
CA ARG A 29 -4.42 -1.92 8.05
C ARG A 29 -3.11 -2.38 8.68
N VAL A 30 -2.60 -1.62 9.63
CA VAL A 30 -1.42 -1.96 10.45
C VAL A 30 -1.84 -1.87 11.92
N GLY A 31 -1.89 -3.02 12.59
CA GLY A 31 -2.49 -3.12 13.92
C GLY A 31 -3.93 -2.60 13.90
N ASN A 32 -4.17 -1.49 14.60
CA ASN A 32 -5.48 -0.88 14.78
C ASN A 32 -5.68 0.39 13.93
N GLN A 33 -4.73 0.72 13.06
CA GLN A 33 -4.78 1.92 12.22
C GLN A 33 -4.89 1.56 10.74
N ILE A 34 -5.63 2.38 9.99
CA ILE A 34 -5.75 2.25 8.53
C ILE A 34 -4.95 3.37 7.88
N PHE A 35 -4.07 2.98 6.96
CA PHE A 35 -3.21 3.86 6.20
C PHE A 35 -3.63 3.86 4.73
N VAL A 36 -3.60 5.03 4.09
CA VAL A 36 -3.96 5.21 2.68
C VAL A 36 -2.74 5.71 1.93
N GLY A 37 -2.38 5.04 0.84
CA GLY A 37 -1.21 5.43 0.06
C GLY A 37 -1.19 4.86 -1.33
N GLN A 38 -0.15 5.18 -2.07
CA GLN A 38 0.05 4.62 -3.41
C GLN A 38 0.57 3.19 -3.28
N PRO A 39 -0.03 2.21 -3.96
CA PRO A 39 0.53 0.86 -3.97
C PRO A 39 1.92 0.88 -4.60
N ILE A 40 2.87 0.23 -3.95
CA ILE A 40 4.19 0.02 -4.55
C ILE A 40 4.07 -1.22 -5.44
N SER A 41 3.92 -1.00 -6.74
CA SER A 41 3.92 -2.07 -7.74
C SER A 41 5.35 -2.59 -7.91
N THR A 42 5.75 -3.64 -7.18
CA THR A 42 6.97 -4.39 -7.52
C THR A 42 6.65 -5.31 -8.70
N VAL A 43 6.39 -4.73 -9.86
CA VAL A 43 6.50 -5.47 -11.13
C VAL A 43 7.82 -5.04 -11.75
N GLN A 44 8.91 -5.54 -11.18
CA GLN A 44 10.02 -5.89 -12.03
C GLN A 44 10.03 -7.41 -12.08
N ALA A 45 9.21 -7.94 -12.99
CA ALA A 45 9.46 -9.28 -13.49
C ALA A 45 10.87 -9.22 -14.10
N ALA A 46 11.79 -9.95 -13.47
CA ALA A 46 13.10 -10.19 -14.05
C ALA A 46 12.88 -10.79 -15.46
N ALA A 47 13.48 -10.15 -16.46
CA ALA A 47 13.66 -10.71 -17.79
C ALA A 47 14.91 -11.60 -17.79
#